data_AF-A0A7S2C3P3-F1
#
_entry.id   AF-A0A7S2C3P3-F1
#
_cell.length_a   1.000
_cell.length_b   1.000
_cell.length_c   1.000
_cell.angle_alpha   90.00
_cell.angle_beta   90.00
_cell.angle_gamma   90.00
#
_symmetry.space_group_name_H-M   'P 1'
#
loop_
_entity.id
_entity.type
_entity.pdbx_description
1 polymer ?
#
loop_
_entity_poly.entity_id
_entity_poly.type
_entity_poly.pdbx_seq_one_letter_code
_entity_poly.pdbx_strand_id
1 'polypeptide(L)'
;QWMSEISLWSRWKHRGWMDTTAPCELLAVPADAFVEVIMSRPEIAMMAQDYSAALIQANSRKPEDALSDLALATCHEAVLLQMHRLPRKLMSLAALSAFEVGKSRSARLHETELCELRREVEEEESDIVMCPGDRAYRLVVTVYL
;
A
#
# COMPACT_ATOMS: atom_id res chain seq x y z
N GLN A 1 10.43 -9.63 4.93
CA GLN A 1 9.38 -10.47 4.33
C GLN A 1 9.39 -10.18 2.84
N TRP A 2 9.42 -11.22 2.01
CA TRP A 2 9.41 -11.07 0.55
C TRP A 2 7.99 -11.32 0.05
N MET A 3 7.47 -10.41 -0.80
CA MET A 3 6.18 -10.56 -1.45
C MET A 3 6.38 -10.24 -2.92
N SER A 4 5.99 -11.16 -3.80
CA SER A 4 6.00 -10.90 -5.24
C SER A 4 4.80 -10.03 -5.62
N GLU A 5 4.80 -8.79 -5.14
CA GLU A 5 3.66 -7.88 -5.21
C GLU A 5 3.20 -7.65 -6.65
N ILE A 6 4.13 -7.47 -7.59
CA ILE A 6 3.81 -7.27 -9.00
C ILE A 6 3.11 -8.47 -9.63
N SER A 7 3.36 -9.69 -9.13
CA SER A 7 2.72 -10.91 -9.61
C SER A 7 1.24 -11.00 -9.23
N LEU A 8 0.83 -10.32 -8.14
CA LEU A 8 -0.56 -10.25 -7.70
C LEU A 8 -1.41 -9.35 -8.62
N TRP A 9 -0.77 -8.36 -9.24
CA TRP A 9 -1.46 -7.27 -9.93
C TRP A 9 -1.35 -7.32 -11.45
N SER A 10 -0.43 -8.14 -11.99
CA SER A 10 -0.14 -8.20 -13.41
C SER A 10 -0.13 -9.62 -13.94
N ARG A 11 -0.19 -9.78 -15.27
CA ARG A 11 0.07 -11.07 -15.94
C ARG A 11 1.56 -11.37 -15.92
N TRP A 12 2.09 -11.63 -14.73
CA TRP A 12 3.49 -11.87 -14.51
C TRP A 12 3.92 -13.23 -15.07
N LYS A 13 5.02 -13.24 -15.82
CA LYS A 13 5.68 -14.46 -16.26
C LYS A 13 6.93 -14.62 -15.41
N HIS A 14 6.99 -15.67 -14.60
CA HIS A 14 8.19 -15.97 -13.81
C HIS A 14 9.40 -16.11 -14.75
N ARG A 15 10.53 -15.50 -14.38
CA ARG A 15 11.75 -15.51 -15.23
C ARG A 15 12.67 -16.69 -14.95
N GLY A 16 12.27 -17.59 -14.06
CA GLY A 16 13.05 -18.77 -13.71
C GLY A 16 12.44 -19.57 -12.56
N TRP A 17 13.31 -20.27 -11.86
CA TRP A 17 13.02 -21.01 -10.64
C TRP A 17 13.47 -20.19 -9.43
N MET A 18 12.77 -20.38 -8.32
CA MET A 18 13.14 -19.81 -7.03
C MET A 18 13.54 -20.94 -6.11
N ASP A 19 14.79 -20.92 -5.66
CA ASP A 19 15.33 -21.88 -4.70
C ASP A 19 15.62 -21.18 -3.38
N THR A 20 15.37 -21.87 -2.27
CA THR A 20 15.70 -21.36 -0.94
C THR A 20 17.17 -21.67 -0.64
N THR A 21 17.92 -20.68 -0.15
CA THR A 21 19.33 -20.86 0.27
C THR A 21 19.47 -21.21 1.74
N ALA A 22 18.35 -21.17 2.48
CA ALA A 22 18.25 -21.51 3.90
C ALA A 22 16.83 -22.07 4.18
N PRO A 23 16.63 -22.80 5.29
CA PRO A 23 15.29 -23.20 5.73
C PRO A 23 14.38 -21.98 5.91
N CYS A 24 13.17 -22.02 5.37
CA CYS A 24 12.21 -20.91 5.47
C CYS A 24 10.75 -21.36 5.51
N GLU A 25 9.95 -20.51 6.18
CA GLU A 25 8.48 -20.40 6.14
C GLU A 25 7.97 -19.94 4.76
N LEU A 26 7.18 -20.72 4.02
CA LEU A 26 6.49 -20.24 2.81
C LEU A 26 4.97 -20.20 3.02
N LEU A 27 4.37 -19.05 2.71
CA LEU A 27 2.93 -18.87 2.65
C LEU A 27 2.51 -18.68 1.19
N ALA A 28 1.69 -19.59 0.68
CA ALA A 28 1.11 -19.50 -0.65
C ALA A 28 -0.36 -19.11 -0.56
N VAL A 29 -0.79 -18.15 -1.38
CA VAL A 29 -2.19 -17.73 -1.50
C VAL A 29 -2.64 -18.01 -2.94
N PRO A 30 -3.70 -18.81 -3.16
CA PRO A 30 -4.26 -18.99 -4.50
C PRO A 30 -4.73 -17.65 -5.07
N ALA A 31 -4.40 -17.37 -6.33
CA ALA A 31 -4.78 -16.11 -6.98
C ALA A 31 -6.30 -15.89 -6.97
N ASP A 32 -7.08 -16.94 -7.23
CA ASP A 32 -8.54 -16.85 -7.24
C ASP A 32 -9.11 -16.49 -5.86
N ALA A 33 -8.56 -17.06 -4.79
CA ALA A 33 -8.96 -16.74 -3.42
C ALA A 33 -8.59 -15.29 -3.05
N PHE A 34 -7.43 -14.81 -3.50
CA PHE A 34 -7.03 -13.41 -3.32
C PHE A 34 -8.00 -12.45 -4.02
N VAL A 35 -8.33 -12.74 -5.28
CA VAL A 35 -9.30 -11.96 -6.05
C VAL A 35 -10.67 -12.00 -5.39
N GLU A 36 -11.15 -13.16 -4.94
CA GLU A 36 -12.43 -13.30 -4.25
C GLU A 36 -12.49 -12.41 -3.00
N VAL A 37 -11.44 -12.41 -2.17
CA VAL A 37 -11.37 -11.56 -0.97
C VAL A 37 -11.41 -10.08 -1.34
N ILE A 38 -10.63 -9.63 -2.32
CA ILE A 38 -10.62 -8.22 -2.75
C ILE A 38 -11.99 -7.82 -3.29
N MET A 39 -12.59 -8.65 -4.14
CA MET A 39 -13.86 -8.37 -4.80
C MET A 39 -15.06 -8.49 -3.86
N SER A 40 -14.90 -9.15 -2.70
CA SER A 40 -15.96 -9.25 -1.68
C SER A 40 -16.35 -7.90 -1.06
N ARG A 41 -15.51 -6.86 -1.21
CA ARG A 41 -15.77 -5.51 -0.66
C ARG A 41 -15.48 -4.45 -1.72
N PRO A 42 -16.49 -3.73 -2.22
CA PRO A 42 -16.32 -2.74 -3.30
C PRO A 42 -15.27 -1.67 -2.99
N GLU A 43 -15.19 -1.23 -1.74
CA GLU A 43 -14.22 -0.23 -1.27
C GLU A 43 -12.78 -0.73 -1.44
N ILE A 44 -12.52 -1.99 -1.06
CA ILE A 44 -11.20 -2.63 -1.19
C ILE A 44 -10.90 -2.89 -2.66
N ALA A 45 -11.87 -3.36 -3.43
CA ALA A 45 -11.70 -3.57 -4.87
C ALA A 45 -11.30 -2.27 -5.59
N MET A 46 -11.94 -1.15 -5.27
CA MET A 46 -11.59 0.17 -5.82
C MET A 46 -10.16 0.57 -5.43
N MET A 47 -9.79 0.45 -4.15
CA MET A 47 -8.43 0.77 -3.68
C MET A 47 -7.38 -0.12 -4.35
N ALA A 48 -7.66 -1.43 -4.47
CA ALA A 48 -6.78 -2.41 -5.08
C ALA A 48 -6.57 -2.13 -6.58
N GLN A 49 -7.66 -1.81 -7.31
CA GLN A 49 -7.58 -1.44 -8.73
C GLN A 49 -6.70 -0.21 -8.93
N ASP A 50 -6.92 0.83 -8.13
CA ASP A 50 -6.20 2.08 -8.26
C ASP A 50 -4.72 1.95 -7.87
N TYR A 51 -4.45 1.26 -6.76
CA TYR A 51 -3.10 0.92 -6.34
C TYR A 51 -2.36 0.10 -7.40
N SER A 52 -3.00 -0.95 -7.92
CA SER A 52 -2.41 -1.82 -8.93
C SER A 52 -2.09 -1.06 -10.22
N ALA A 53 -2.96 -0.16 -10.65
CA ALA A 53 -2.74 0.68 -11.83
C ALA A 53 -1.53 1.60 -11.65
N ALA A 54 -1.46 2.31 -10.51
CA ALA A 54 -0.33 3.18 -10.17
C ALA A 54 0.99 2.39 -10.04
N LEU A 55 0.96 1.22 -9.41
CA LEU A 55 2.12 0.34 -9.25
C LEU A 55 2.64 -0.16 -10.60
N ILE A 56 1.74 -0.64 -11.46
CA ILE A 56 2.08 -1.09 -12.83
C ILE A 56 2.64 0.07 -13.63
N GLN A 57 2.01 1.25 -13.57
CA GLN A 57 2.50 2.43 -14.28
C GLN A 57 3.90 2.82 -13.82
N ALA A 58 4.16 2.89 -12.51
CA ALA A 58 5.45 3.21 -11.93
C ALA A 58 6.56 2.22 -12.34
N ASN A 59 6.21 0.95 -12.60
CA ASN A 59 7.15 -0.09 -13.01
C ASN A 59 7.23 -0.29 -14.53
N SER A 60 6.22 0.12 -15.30
CA SER A 60 6.14 -0.08 -16.76
C SER A 60 7.24 0.63 -17.53
N ARG A 61 7.82 1.68 -16.93
CA ARG A 61 8.89 2.49 -17.51
C ARG A 61 10.29 1.96 -17.18
N LYS A 62 10.39 0.94 -16.32
CA LYS A 62 11.67 0.38 -15.89
C LYS A 62 12.16 -0.65 -16.92
N PRO A 63 13.47 -0.79 -17.10
CA PRO A 63 14.05 -1.91 -17.83
C PRO A 63 13.56 -3.26 -17.29
N GLU A 64 13.37 -4.24 -18.17
CA GLU A 64 12.83 -5.57 -17.79
C GLU A 64 13.74 -6.30 -16.79
N ASP A 65 15.04 -6.11 -16.88
CA ASP A 65 16.06 -6.62 -15.95
C ASP A 65 16.07 -5.93 -14.58
N ALA A 66 15.44 -4.75 -14.46
CA ALA A 66 15.26 -4.06 -13.18
C ALA A 66 14.01 -4.54 -12.41
N LEU A 67 13.19 -5.41 -13.00
CA LEU A 67 12.02 -6.00 -12.33
C LEU A 67 12.40 -7.36 -11.75
N SER A 68 12.04 -7.58 -10.48
CA SER A 68 12.33 -8.82 -9.76
C SER A 68 11.10 -9.29 -8.99
N ASP A 69 10.95 -10.61 -8.91
CA ASP A 69 9.91 -11.29 -8.14
C ASP A 69 10.07 -11.07 -6.63
N LEU A 70 11.28 -10.70 -6.20
CA LEU A 70 11.64 -10.52 -4.78
C LEU A 70 11.65 -9.05 -4.39
N ALA A 71 12.25 -8.19 -5.20
CA ALA A 71 12.43 -6.78 -4.89
C ALA A 71 11.92 -5.90 -6.02
N LEU A 72 10.83 -5.17 -5.76
CA LEU A 72 10.46 -4.04 -6.60
C LEU A 72 11.18 -2.83 -6.05
N ALA A 73 12.10 -2.26 -6.84
CA ALA A 73 12.74 -0.98 -6.53
C ALA A 73 11.75 0.18 -6.72
N THR A 74 10.58 0.10 -6.08
CA THR A 74 9.50 1.06 -6.20
C THR A 74 9.38 1.83 -4.91
N CYS A 75 9.31 3.16 -5.02
CA CYS A 75 8.95 4.02 -3.91
C CYS A 75 7.43 3.93 -3.73
N HIS A 76 6.98 3.17 -2.74
CA HIS A 76 5.56 2.95 -2.46
C HIS A 76 4.83 4.27 -2.17
N GLU A 77 5.50 5.24 -1.54
CA GLU A 77 4.95 6.57 -1.32
C GLU A 77 4.63 7.26 -2.64
N ALA A 78 5.52 7.17 -3.64
CA ALA A 78 5.27 7.71 -4.97
C ALA A 78 4.13 6.98 -5.71
N VAL A 79 3.91 5.70 -5.44
CA VAL A 79 2.77 4.94 -5.99
C VAL A 79 1.47 5.43 -5.35
N LEU A 80 1.43 5.58 -4.03
CA LEU A 80 0.25 6.09 -3.33
C LEU A 80 -0.11 7.50 -3.85
N LEU A 81 0.87 8.38 -4.00
CA LEU A 81 0.65 9.73 -4.54
C LEU A 81 0.10 9.76 -5.98
N GLN A 82 0.29 8.69 -6.75
CA GLN A 82 -0.30 8.54 -8.10
C GLN A 82 -1.74 8.00 -8.09
N MET A 83 -2.20 7.44 -6.97
CA MET A 83 -3.59 7.01 -6.81
C MET A 83 -4.55 8.21 -6.89
N HIS A 84 -5.82 7.92 -7.13
CA HIS A 84 -6.90 8.88 -6.95
C HIS A 84 -7.08 9.22 -5.46
N ARG A 85 -7.61 10.42 -5.22
CA ARG A 85 -7.73 10.97 -3.85
C ARG A 85 -8.65 10.15 -2.96
N LEU A 86 -9.79 9.69 -3.48
CA LEU A 86 -10.79 8.97 -2.69
C LEU A 86 -10.23 7.66 -2.08
N PRO A 87 -9.59 6.76 -2.85
CA PRO A 87 -8.87 5.61 -2.29
C PRO A 87 -7.88 5.97 -1.19
N ARG A 88 -7.03 6.99 -1.39
CA ARG A 88 -6.06 7.42 -0.37
C ARG A 88 -6.73 7.94 0.91
N LYS A 89 -7.80 8.72 0.78
CA LYS A 89 -8.60 9.19 1.91
C LYS A 89 -9.19 8.02 2.70
N LEU A 90 -9.76 7.02 2.03
CA LEU A 90 -10.30 5.83 2.69
C LEU A 90 -9.22 5.05 3.45
N MET A 91 -8.03 4.88 2.85
CA MET A 91 -6.89 4.27 3.52
C MET A 91 -6.48 5.06 4.77
N SER A 92 -6.43 6.38 4.66
CA SER A 92 -6.07 7.28 5.76
C SER A 92 -7.09 7.26 6.89
N LEU A 93 -8.39 7.22 6.58
CA LEU A 93 -9.47 7.07 7.56
C LEU A 93 -9.39 5.72 8.29
N ALA A 94 -9.05 4.64 7.60
CA ALA A 94 -8.83 3.34 8.23
C ALA A 94 -7.63 3.37 9.19
N ALA A 95 -6.55 4.07 8.81
CA ALA A 95 -5.40 4.28 9.69
C ALA A 95 -5.76 5.13 10.93
N LEU A 96 -6.55 6.19 10.77
CA LEU A 96 -7.06 7.01 11.89
C LEU A 96 -7.86 6.19 12.89
N SER A 97 -8.77 5.35 12.39
CA SER A 97 -9.57 4.46 13.25
C SER A 97 -8.68 3.51 14.05
N ALA A 98 -7.53 3.07 13.51
CA ALA A 98 -6.58 2.24 14.24
C ALA A 98 -5.89 3.00 15.40
N PHE A 99 -5.66 4.31 15.28
CA PHE A 99 -5.17 5.15 16.38
C PHE A 99 -6.24 5.36 17.45
N GLU A 100 -7.47 5.66 17.05
CA GLU A 100 -8.59 5.92 17.97
C GLU A 100 -8.92 4.72 18.85
N VAL A 101 -8.87 3.51 18.29
CA VAL A 101 -9.13 2.27 19.04
C VAL A 101 -7.90 1.81 19.82
N GLY A 102 -6.80 2.58 19.83
CA GLY A 102 -5.56 2.26 20.54
C GLY A 102 -4.88 0.98 20.03
N LYS A 103 -5.20 0.56 18.80
CA LYS A 103 -4.66 -0.67 18.20
C LYS A 103 -3.22 -0.49 17.71
N SER A 104 -2.80 0.75 17.43
CA SER A 104 -1.43 1.08 17.07
C SER A 104 -0.59 1.44 18.30
N ARG A 105 0.53 0.73 18.51
CA ARG A 105 1.40 0.93 19.69
C ARG A 105 2.35 2.12 19.58
N SER A 106 2.56 2.60 18.36
CA SER A 106 3.61 3.54 17.95
C SER A 106 3.21 5.02 18.00
N ALA A 107 1.92 5.33 18.13
CA ALA A 107 1.43 6.71 18.12
C ALA A 107 0.40 6.91 19.23
N ARG A 108 0.86 7.37 20.40
CA ARG A 108 0.00 8.04 21.37
C ARG A 108 -0.12 9.51 20.95
N LEU A 109 -0.93 9.76 19.93
CA LEU A 109 -1.30 11.14 19.60
C LEU A 109 -2.19 11.67 20.71
N HIS A 110 -1.98 12.93 21.09
CA HIS A 110 -2.94 13.64 21.93
C HIS A 110 -4.26 13.82 21.17
N GLU A 111 -5.37 13.91 21.90
CA GLU A 111 -6.71 14.07 21.32
C GLU A 111 -6.81 15.27 20.37
N THR A 112 -6.11 16.36 20.67
CA THR A 112 -6.02 17.54 19.82
C THR A 112 -5.30 17.26 18.50
N GLU A 113 -4.17 16.56 18.54
CA GLU A 113 -3.39 16.19 17.34
C GLU A 113 -4.18 15.22 16.45
N LEU A 114 -4.94 14.30 17.07
CA LEU A 114 -5.78 13.37 16.35
C LEU A 114 -6.97 14.08 15.66
N CYS A 115 -7.59 15.05 16.34
CA CYS A 115 -8.64 15.89 15.75
C CYS A 115 -8.12 16.70 14.55
N GLU A 116 -6.92 17.30 14.68
CA GLU A 116 -6.29 18.04 13.58
C GLU A 116 -5.97 17.13 12.40
N LEU A 117 -5.35 15.97 12.65
CA LEU A 117 -5.00 15.00 11.61
C LEU A 117 -6.25 14.46 10.90
N ARG A 118 -7.33 14.21 11.64
CA ARG A 118 -8.63 13.82 11.08
C ARG A 118 -9.17 14.88 10.12
N ARG A 119 -9.17 16.14 10.55
CA ARG A 119 -9.64 17.26 9.73
C ARG A 119 -8.87 17.35 8.41
N GLU A 120 -7.55 17.25 8.46
CA GLU A 120 -6.72 17.32 7.26
C GLU A 120 -6.98 16.18 6.27
N VAL A 121 -7.20 14.94 6.77
CA VAL A 121 -7.58 13.80 5.92
C VAL A 121 -8.97 14.00 5.33
N GLU A 122 -9.91 14.55 6.09
CA GLU A 122 -11.26 14.85 5.63
C GLU A 122 -11.27 15.96 4.56
N GLU A 123 -10.42 16.96 4.71
CA GLU A 123 -10.20 18.07 3.77
C GLU A 123 -9.27 17.70 2.58
N GLU A 124 -8.76 16.47 2.55
CA GLU A 124 -7.82 15.96 1.51
C GLU A 124 -6.49 16.74 1.45
N GLU A 125 -6.07 17.32 2.57
CA GLU A 125 -4.79 18.04 2.71
C GLU A 125 -3.63 17.13 3.08
N SER A 126 -3.92 15.99 3.73
CA SER A 126 -2.92 15.00 4.12
C SER A 126 -3.41 13.57 3.92
N ASP A 127 -2.45 12.69 3.67
CA ASP A 127 -2.63 11.24 3.62
C ASP A 127 -1.85 10.58 4.76
N ILE A 128 -2.33 9.45 5.27
CA ILE A 128 -1.66 8.67 6.32
C ILE A 128 -1.21 7.35 5.74
N VAL A 129 0.09 7.07 5.89
CA VAL A 129 0.69 5.81 5.47
C VAL A 129 1.16 5.04 6.69
N MET A 130 0.63 3.84 6.85
CA MET A 130 1.09 2.89 7.86
C MET A 130 2.22 2.04 7.28
N CYS A 131 3.36 2.06 7.94
CA CYS A 131 4.53 1.26 7.59
C CYS A 131 4.67 0.05 8.51
N PRO A 132 5.44 -0.98 8.09
CA PRO A 132 5.79 -2.09 8.96
C PRO A 132 6.42 -1.63 10.29
N GLY A 133 6.02 -2.30 11.38
CA GLY A 133 6.43 -1.94 12.74
C GLY A 133 5.58 -0.83 13.37
N ASP A 134 4.30 -0.76 13.00
CA ASP A 134 3.28 0.21 13.43
C ASP A 134 3.60 1.68 13.14
N ARG A 135 4.73 2.04 12.52
CA ARG A 135 5.06 3.44 12.27
C ARG A 135 4.07 4.07 11.28
N ALA A 136 3.72 5.33 11.53
CA ALA A 136 2.81 6.07 10.68
C ALA A 136 3.48 7.34 10.19
N TYR A 137 3.30 7.64 8.90
CA TYR A 137 3.76 8.86 8.28
C TYR A 137 2.57 9.66 7.78
N ARG A 138 2.54 10.94 8.16
CA ARG A 138 1.67 11.94 7.56
C ARG A 138 2.36 12.44 6.28
N LEU A 139 1.77 12.17 5.13
CA LEU A 139 2.20 12.70 3.84
C LEU A 139 1.42 13.98 3.54
N VAL A 140 2.13 15.06 3.22
CA VAL A 140 1.55 16.34 2.81
C VAL A 140 2.04 16.64 1.41
N VAL A 141 1.12 16.85 0.47
CA VAL A 141 1.46 17.15 -0.92
C VAL A 141 1.50 18.66 -1.10
N THR A 142 2.70 19.22 -1.15
CA THR A 142 2.88 20.65 -1.45
C THR A 142 2.92 20.86 -2.97
N VAL A 143 1.88 21.47 -3.54
CA VAL A 143 1.89 21.89 -4.95
C VAL A 143 2.63 23.23 -5.03
N TYR A 144 3.85 23.20 -5.55
CA TYR A 144 4.56 24.43 -5.92
C TYR A 144 4.02 24.90 -7.28
N LEU A 145 3.38 26.08 -7.29
CA LEU A 145 2.91 26.78 -8.49
C LEU A 145 4.05 27.54 -9.17
#